data_AF-A0A960MCZ1-F1
#
_entry.id   AF-A0A960MCZ1-F1
#
_cell.length_a   1.000
_cell.length_b   1.000
_cell.length_c   1.000
_cell.angle_alpha   90.00
_cell.angle_beta   90.00
_cell.angle_gamma   90.00
#
_symmetry.space_group_name_H-M   'P 1'
#
loop_
_entity.id
_entity.type
_entity.pdbx_description
1 polymer ?
#
loop_
_entity_poly.entity_id
_entity_poly.type
_entity_poly.pdbx_seq_one_letter_code
_entity_poly.pdbx_strand_id
1 'polypeptide(L)'
;MTTPLSRTVCLIHPERPAAARCPSCGTFYCSECITEHDGRLTCARCLAAERELSSPSRRRERRLVLVPVLQFMIGFVVLWLMWQGIAQILLSIPADFHDGTIWE
;
A
#
# COMPACT_ATOMS: atom_id res chain seq x y z
N MET A 1 -28.11 -6.78 -27.18
CA MET A 1 -27.88 -6.67 -28.63
C MET A 1 -26.38 -6.56 -28.87
N THR A 2 -25.74 -7.63 -29.32
CA THR A 2 -24.29 -7.71 -29.58
C THR A 2 -24.03 -7.34 -31.04
N THR A 3 -23.60 -6.10 -31.29
CA THR A 3 -23.20 -5.66 -32.63
C THR A 3 -21.94 -6.40 -33.06
N PRO A 4 -21.89 -7.03 -34.25
CA PRO A 4 -20.71 -7.74 -34.71
C PRO A 4 -19.54 -6.76 -34.92
N LEU A 5 -18.38 -7.08 -34.33
CA LEU A 5 -17.14 -6.29 -34.41
C LEU A 5 -16.68 -6.04 -35.86
N SER A 6 -17.08 -6.91 -36.80
CA SER A 6 -16.72 -6.85 -38.22
C SER A 6 -17.26 -5.64 -38.97
N ARG A 7 -18.26 -4.92 -38.43
CA ARG A 7 -18.79 -3.67 -39.03
C ARG A 7 -18.32 -2.40 -38.32
N THR A 8 -17.52 -2.53 -37.28
CA THR A 8 -17.02 -1.38 -36.50
C THR A 8 -15.57 -1.09 -36.84
N VAL A 9 -15.20 0.19 -36.89
CA VAL A 9 -13.83 0.66 -37.16
C VAL A 9 -13.13 1.10 -35.88
N CYS A 10 -11.82 1.19 -35.91
CA CYS A 10 -11.06 1.74 -34.79
C CYS A 10 -11.33 3.24 -34.63
N LEU A 11 -11.48 3.71 -33.39
CA LEU A 11 -11.63 5.15 -33.10
C LEU A 11 -10.40 5.97 -33.54
N ILE A 12 -9.20 5.38 -33.47
CA ILE A 12 -7.94 6.06 -33.79
C ILE A 12 -7.62 5.96 -35.29
N HIS A 13 -7.96 4.82 -35.91
CA HIS A 13 -7.64 4.48 -37.30
C HIS A 13 -8.94 4.10 -38.04
N PRO A 14 -9.70 5.06 -38.59
CA PRO A 14 -10.99 4.80 -39.24
C PRO A 14 -10.91 3.83 -40.42
N GLU A 15 -9.73 3.73 -41.05
CA GLU A 15 -9.43 2.82 -42.15
C GLU A 15 -9.23 1.36 -41.72
N ARG A 16 -9.17 1.07 -40.41
CA ARG A 16 -8.92 -0.27 -39.88
C ARG A 16 -10.15 -0.85 -39.17
N PRO A 17 -10.46 -2.14 -39.38
CA PRO A 17 -11.53 -2.81 -38.65
C PRO A 17 -11.17 -2.93 -37.16
N ALA A 18 -12.16 -2.78 -36.30
CA ALA A 18 -12.00 -2.99 -34.88
C ALA A 18 -11.84 -4.49 -34.57
N ALA A 19 -10.86 -4.79 -33.72
CA ALA A 19 -10.63 -6.15 -33.23
C ALA A 19 -11.42 -6.43 -31.95
N ALA A 20 -11.55 -5.42 -31.07
CA ALA A 20 -12.21 -5.55 -29.79
C ALA A 20 -12.75 -4.22 -29.25
N ARG A 21 -13.60 -4.31 -28.22
CA ARG A 21 -14.16 -3.17 -27.48
C ARG A 21 -13.46 -3.06 -26.14
N CYS A 22 -12.96 -1.88 -25.79
CA CYS A 22 -12.40 -1.64 -24.46
C CYS A 22 -13.53 -1.69 -23.41
N PRO A 23 -13.41 -2.48 -22.33
CA PRO A 23 -14.43 -2.59 -21.29
C PRO A 23 -14.51 -1.33 -20.42
N SER A 24 -13.43 -0.56 -20.32
CA SER A 24 -13.38 0.65 -19.48
C SER A 24 -14.08 1.86 -20.12
N CYS A 25 -13.82 2.13 -21.41
CA CYS A 25 -14.45 3.26 -22.13
C CYS A 25 -15.55 2.86 -23.12
N GLY A 26 -15.78 1.56 -23.32
CA GLY A 26 -16.82 1.06 -24.20
C GLY A 26 -16.62 1.35 -25.69
N THR A 27 -15.43 1.78 -26.12
CA THR A 27 -15.13 2.14 -27.51
C THR A 27 -14.37 1.03 -28.24
N PHE A 28 -14.45 1.01 -29.58
CA PHE A 28 -13.85 -0.01 -30.45
C PHE A 28 -12.45 0.39 -30.93
N TYR A 29 -11.52 -0.57 -30.93
CA TYR A 29 -10.12 -0.35 -31.29
C TYR A 29 -9.58 -1.51 -32.14
N CYS A 30 -8.58 -1.23 -32.99
CA CYS A 30 -7.84 -2.26 -33.72
C CYS A 30 -6.85 -3.00 -32.80
N SER A 31 -6.31 -4.13 -33.27
CA SER A 31 -5.38 -4.99 -32.51
C SER A 31 -4.08 -4.30 -32.07
N GLU A 32 -3.67 -3.24 -32.75
CA GLU A 32 -2.50 -2.43 -32.36
C GLU A 32 -2.82 -1.37 -31.29
N CYS A 33 -4.08 -0.91 -31.23
CA CYS A 33 -4.50 0.14 -30.30
C CYS A 33 -5.04 -0.41 -28.98
N ILE A 34 -5.38 -1.69 -28.94
CA ILE A 34 -5.86 -2.39 -27.74
C ILE A 34 -4.80 -3.37 -27.27
N THR A 35 -4.52 -3.37 -25.97
CA THR A 35 -3.48 -4.19 -25.35
C THR A 35 -4.07 -4.97 -24.20
N GLU A 36 -3.61 -6.20 -24.00
CA GLU A 36 -3.94 -6.95 -22.79
C GLU A 36 -3.16 -6.39 -21.59
N HIS A 37 -3.87 -5.99 -20.55
CA HIS A 37 -3.31 -5.56 -19.27
C HIS A 37 -4.14 -6.16 -18.14
N ASP A 38 -3.50 -6.83 -17.19
CA ASP A 38 -4.15 -7.52 -16.07
C ASP A 38 -5.33 -8.44 -16.48
N GLY A 39 -5.16 -9.18 -17.59
CA GLY A 39 -6.18 -10.09 -18.12
C GLY A 39 -7.40 -9.39 -18.76
N ARG A 40 -7.27 -8.09 -19.07
CA ARG A 40 -8.32 -7.28 -19.72
C ARG A 40 -7.78 -6.60 -20.98
N LEU A 41 -8.58 -6.54 -22.03
CA LEU A 41 -8.24 -5.79 -23.24
C LEU A 41 -8.51 -4.28 -23.02
N THR A 42 -7.46 -3.50 -22.79
CA THR A 42 -7.54 -2.08 -22.42
C THR A 42 -6.90 -1.20 -23.49
N CYS A 43 -7.48 -0.03 -23.79
CA CYS A 43 -6.88 0.92 -24.72
C CYS A 43 -5.83 1.81 -24.03
N ALA A 44 -4.89 2.34 -24.80
CA ALA A 44 -3.80 3.17 -24.28
C ALA A 44 -4.25 4.35 -23.40
N ARG A 45 -5.39 4.99 -23.73
CA ARG A 45 -5.95 6.11 -22.95
C ARG A 45 -6.42 5.67 -21.58
N CYS A 46 -7.16 4.57 -21.50
CA CYS A 46 -7.63 4.03 -20.21
C CYS A 46 -6.46 3.54 -19.36
N LEU A 47 -5.46 2.92 -19.99
CA LEU A 47 -4.25 2.49 -19.31
C LEU A 47 -3.47 3.66 -18.70
N ALA A 48 -3.36 4.78 -19.43
CA ALA A 48 -2.73 5.99 -18.91
C ALA A 48 -3.49 6.56 -17.69
N ALA A 49 -4.83 6.61 -17.77
CA ALA A 49 -5.66 7.08 -16.66
C ALA A 49 -5.54 6.18 -15.42
N GLU A 50 -5.47 4.86 -15.59
CA GLU A 50 -5.25 3.92 -14.48
C GLU A 50 -3.90 4.15 -13.79
N ARG A 51 -2.85 4.48 -14.54
CA ARG A 51 -1.54 4.83 -13.96
C ARG A 51 -1.58 6.11 -13.13
N GLU A 52 -2.31 7.12 -13.56
CA GLU A 52 -2.49 8.37 -12.80
C GLU A 52 -3.28 8.13 -11.50
N LEU A 53 -4.35 7.34 -11.55
CA LEU A 53 -5.15 6.96 -10.37
C LEU A 53 -4.36 6.10 -9.38
N SER A 54 -3.41 5.30 -9.90
CA SER A 54 -2.56 4.42 -9.09
C SER A 54 -1.37 5.16 -8.45
N SER A 55 -1.16 6.45 -8.78
CA SER A 55 -0.17 7.29 -8.11
C SER A 55 -0.49 7.31 -6.61
N PRO A 56 0.36 6.73 -5.74
CA PRO A 56 0.10 6.72 -4.32
C PRO A 56 0.00 8.17 -3.84
N SER A 57 -1.18 8.55 -3.34
CA SER A 57 -1.36 9.88 -2.75
C SER A 57 -0.31 10.10 -1.64
N ARG A 58 0.32 11.29 -1.60
CA ARG A 58 1.28 11.69 -0.54
C ARG A 58 0.79 11.39 0.89
N ARG A 59 -0.54 11.31 1.09
CA ARG A 59 -1.18 10.97 2.36
C ARG A 59 -0.93 9.51 2.79
N ARG A 60 -0.88 8.57 1.84
CA ARG A 60 -0.58 7.14 2.09
C ARG A 60 0.88 6.98 2.51
N GLU A 61 1.80 7.64 1.81
CA GLU A 61 3.24 7.61 2.13
C GLU A 61 3.54 8.20 3.51
N ARG A 62 2.96 9.37 3.84
CA ARG A 62 3.16 9.98 5.16
C ARG A 62 2.63 9.10 6.30
N ARG A 63 1.51 8.39 6.09
CA ARG A 63 0.94 7.46 7.06
C ARG A 63 1.81 6.21 7.25
N LEU A 64 2.45 5.73 6.18
CA LEU A 64 3.39 4.59 6.23
C LEU A 64 4.64 4.88 7.06
N VAL A 65 5.04 6.15 7.19
CA VAL A 65 6.23 6.55 7.99
C VAL A 65 5.88 6.99 9.41
N LEU A 66 4.80 7.75 9.60
CA LEU A 66 4.43 8.28 10.92
C LEU A 66 4.05 7.20 11.94
N VAL A 67 3.33 6.16 11.50
CA VAL A 67 2.87 5.08 12.38
C VAL A 67 4.03 4.27 12.98
N PRO A 68 5.00 3.75 12.18
CA PRO A 68 6.11 2.99 12.76
C PRO A 68 7.02 3.86 13.64
N VAL A 69 7.21 5.14 13.31
CA VAL A 69 7.97 6.07 14.16
C VAL A 69 7.29 6.25 15.51
N LEU A 70 5.97 6.47 15.53
CA LEU A 70 5.21 6.60 16.77
C LEU A 70 5.25 5.31 17.60
N GLN A 71 5.11 4.14 16.95
CA GLN A 71 5.22 2.84 17.62
C GLN A 71 6.59 2.64 18.27
N PHE A 72 7.67 3.01 17.57
CA PHE A 72 9.03 2.94 18.11
C PHE A 72 9.19 3.85 19.33
N MET A 73 8.72 5.10 19.24
CA MET A 73 8.79 6.06 20.35
C MET A 73 8.02 5.57 21.58
N ILE A 74 6.82 5.01 21.40
CA ILE A 74 6.04 4.44 22.50
C ILE A 74 6.77 3.24 23.12
N GLY A 75 7.29 2.32 22.30
CA GLY A 75 8.05 1.17 22.78
C GLY A 75 9.29 1.57 23.59
N PHE A 76 10.01 2.59 23.12
CA PHE A 76 11.17 3.14 23.82
C PHE A 76 10.79 3.72 25.19
N VAL A 77 9.71 4.51 25.27
CA VAL A 77 9.23 5.07 26.54
C VAL A 77 8.80 3.96 27.51
N VAL A 78 8.12 2.93 27.04
CA VAL A 78 7.71 1.78 27.87
C VAL A 78 8.94 1.06 28.43
N LEU A 79 9.92 0.73 27.59
CA LEU A 79 11.16 0.08 28.01
C LEU A 79 11.92 0.92 29.05
N TRP A 80 12.01 2.23 28.83
CA TRP A 80 12.62 3.16 29.76
C TRP A 80 11.94 3.15 31.13
N LEU A 81 10.60 3.21 31.16
CA LEU A 81 9.82 3.17 32.41
C LEU A 81 9.96 1.83 33.13
N MET A 82 9.99 0.71 32.41
CA MET A 82 10.22 -0.61 33.00
C MET A 82 11.60 -0.70 33.66
N TRP A 83 12.64 -0.21 32.98
CA TRP A 83 13.99 -0.16 33.53
C TRP A 83 14.05 0.66 34.83
N GLN A 84 13.42 1.84 34.82
CA GLN A 84 13.35 2.69 36.00
C GLN A 84 12.58 2.02 37.15
N GLY A 85 11.47 1.33 36.87
CA GLY A 85 10.72 0.57 37.87
C GLY A 85 11.56 -0.54 38.52
N ILE A 86 12.32 -1.29 37.73
CA ILE A 86 13.22 -2.34 38.24
C ILE A 86 14.32 -1.72 39.12
N ALA A 87 14.93 -0.62 38.69
CA ALA A 87 15.95 0.07 39.47
C ALA A 87 15.41 0.55 40.83
N GLN A 88 14.19 1.10 40.86
CA GLN A 88 13.53 1.52 42.09
C GLN A 88 13.24 0.34 43.03
N ILE A 89 12.77 -0.78 42.48
CA ILE A 89 12.57 -2.01 43.27
C ILE A 89 13.89 -2.47 43.87
N LEU A 90 14.96 -2.51 43.08
CA LEU A 90 16.28 -2.94 43.54
C LEU A 90 16.83 -2.03 44.64
N LEU A 91 16.65 -0.71 44.51
CA LEU A 91 17.04 0.27 45.53
C LEU A 91 16.19 0.21 46.80
N SER A 92 14.97 -0.33 46.72
CA SER A 92 14.08 -0.48 47.89
C SER A 92 14.41 -1.70 48.75
N ILE A 93 15.31 -2.58 48.30
CA ILE A 93 15.75 -3.75 49.07
C ILE A 93 16.64 -3.27 50.23
N PRO A 94 16.27 -3.53 51.50
CA PRO A 94 17.06 -3.10 52.66
C PRO A 94 18.47 -3.68 52.65
N ALA A 95 19.46 -2.85 53.00
CA ALA A 95 20.86 -3.26 53.06
C ALA A 95 21.13 -4.37 54.11
N ASP A 96 20.24 -4.55 55.09
CA ASP A 96 20.33 -5.59 56.11
C ASP A 96 20.37 -7.01 55.52
N PHE A 97 19.81 -7.21 54.32
CA PHE A 97 19.94 -8.49 53.58
C PHE A 97 21.38 -8.76 53.10
N HIS A 98 22.22 -7.74 52.98
CA HIS A 98 23.62 -7.84 52.55
C HIS A 98 24.61 -8.00 53.72
N ASP A 99 24.20 -7.67 54.95
CA ASP A 99 25.08 -7.69 56.14
C ASP A 99 25.15 -9.06 56.84
N GLY A 100 24.46 -10.10 56.33
CA GLY A 100 24.59 -11.48 56.81
C GLY A 100 24.05 -11.75 58.23
N THR A 101 23.40 -10.76 58.83
CA THR A 101 22.88 -10.79 60.23
C THR A 101 21.56 -11.55 60.40
N ILE A 102 20.95 -12.01 59.31
CA ILE A 102 19.62 -12.67 59.29
C ILE A 102 19.67 -14.21 59.44
N TRP A 103 20.85 -14.82 59.61
CA TRP A 103 21.02 -16.29 59.71
C TRP A 103 21.42 -16.80 61.12
N GLU A 104 21.09 -16.07 62.19
CA GLU A 104 21.23 -16.59 63.58
C GLU A 104 20.04 -17.45 64.03
#